data_AF-A0A8I1A095-F1
#
_entry.id   AF-A0A8I1A095-F1
#
_cell.length_a   1.000
_cell.length_b   1.000
_cell.length_c   1.000
_cell.angle_alpha   90.00
_cell.angle_beta   90.00
_cell.angle_gamma   90.00
#
_symmetry.space_group_name_H-M   'P 1'
#
loop_
_entity.id
_entity.type
_entity.pdbx_description
1 polymer ?
#
loop_
_entity_poly.entity_id
_entity_poly.type
_entity_poly.pdbx_seq_one_letter_code
_entity_poly.pdbx_strand_id
1 'polypeptide(L)'
;MTELALGIDASFDAKEFDDVTRLILEVHEGAVAPQTVQAGAETVGTVCEVLAARLAGMIAVAQNVHPNKVVAKLSKQVRTDPGGLEMSDTASLRKAAIEAASDQSLQKLRVDALNTLMYAMHWSAVRLGALGDQRSGNSEASIFVAVANVAITAQQLAEGAANLVELRNYYSAAALARQLVEFEYLMWAFDDDPSSIGDWAQSDREARELRWSPRAIYGRDGNEFRRSDYGRHCEQGGHPTPVGVQLSLPDPDHSTTIFALLLGDLILHIAAIWASQQSLLVKLAQLFGFEESTIVHVDERDRARSCLESWKEFDRLGHISSHYSDPTGRVE
;
A
#
# COMPACT_ATOMS: atom_id res chain seq x y z
N MET A 1 -26.67 -26.59 16.43
CA MET A 1 -27.88 -25.76 16.62
C MET A 1 -27.72 -24.32 16.12
N THR A 2 -26.61 -24.01 15.43
CA THR A 2 -26.21 -22.64 15.03
C THR A 2 -26.63 -22.28 13.60
N GLU A 3 -26.82 -23.28 12.72
CA GLU A 3 -27.12 -23.09 11.29
C GLU A 3 -28.58 -22.69 11.01
N LEU A 4 -29.54 -23.19 11.80
CA LEU A 4 -30.98 -22.95 11.58
C LEU A 4 -31.46 -21.54 12.04
N ALA A 5 -30.63 -20.82 12.79
CA ALA A 5 -30.92 -19.46 13.24
C ALA A 5 -30.41 -18.37 12.28
N LEU A 6 -29.79 -18.76 11.16
CA LEU A 6 -29.13 -17.85 10.22
C LEU A 6 -29.87 -17.67 8.89
N GLY A 7 -30.92 -18.46 8.60
CA GLY A 7 -31.72 -18.29 7.37
C GLY A 7 -30.90 -18.41 6.09
N ILE A 8 -29.82 -19.19 6.14
CA ILE A 8 -28.88 -19.37 5.04
C ILE A 8 -29.47 -20.37 4.04
N ASP A 9 -29.61 -19.95 2.78
CA ASP A 9 -30.11 -20.78 1.69
C ASP A 9 -29.13 -21.92 1.35
N ALA A 10 -29.62 -23.04 0.83
CA ALA A 10 -28.86 -24.28 0.65
C ALA A 10 -27.77 -24.23 -0.45
N SER A 11 -27.58 -23.08 -1.11
CA SER A 11 -26.50 -22.81 -2.06
C SER A 11 -25.23 -22.22 -1.43
N PHE A 12 -25.21 -22.11 -0.11
CA PHE A 12 -24.15 -21.42 0.63
C PHE A 12 -23.06 -22.37 1.11
N ASP A 13 -21.80 -22.04 0.82
CA ASP A 13 -20.68 -22.78 1.39
C ASP A 13 -20.50 -22.38 2.86
N ALA A 14 -21.03 -23.22 3.76
CA ALA A 14 -20.92 -23.05 5.20
C ALA A 14 -19.47 -22.90 5.68
N LYS A 15 -18.51 -23.51 4.96
CA LYS A 15 -17.09 -23.39 5.29
C LYS A 15 -16.55 -21.99 4.99
N GLU A 16 -16.87 -21.42 3.83
CA GLU A 16 -16.44 -20.05 3.49
C GLU A 16 -17.04 -19.04 4.49
N PHE A 17 -18.28 -19.23 4.94
CA PHE A 17 -18.90 -18.38 5.95
C PHE A 17 -18.20 -18.43 7.31
N ASP A 18 -17.91 -19.64 7.77
CA ASP A 18 -17.20 -19.85 9.04
C ASP A 18 -15.78 -19.27 8.97
N ASP A 19 -15.10 -19.43 7.83
CA ASP A 19 -13.78 -18.86 7.62
C ASP A 19 -13.81 -17.32 7.65
N VAL A 20 -14.73 -16.66 6.95
CA VAL A 20 -14.87 -15.19 6.97
C VAL A 20 -15.26 -14.68 8.36
N THR A 21 -16.16 -15.39 9.06
CA THR A 21 -16.57 -15.04 10.42
C THR A 21 -15.38 -15.14 11.39
N ARG A 22 -14.60 -16.21 11.30
CA ARG A 22 -13.36 -16.39 12.07
C ARG A 22 -12.38 -15.25 11.79
N LEU A 23 -12.15 -14.90 10.54
CA LEU A 23 -11.28 -13.79 10.16
C LEU A 23 -11.72 -12.47 10.80
N ILE A 24 -13.02 -12.14 10.76
CA ILE A 24 -13.55 -10.92 11.38
C ILE A 24 -13.31 -10.92 12.89
N LEU A 25 -13.51 -12.04 13.56
CA LEU A 25 -13.27 -12.18 15.00
C LEU A 25 -11.78 -12.06 15.35
N GLU A 26 -10.90 -12.73 14.61
CA GLU A 26 -9.45 -12.64 14.82
C GLU A 26 -8.96 -11.19 14.63
N VAL A 27 -9.48 -10.46 13.63
CA VAL A 27 -9.18 -9.03 13.44
C VAL A 27 -9.70 -8.18 14.60
N HIS A 28 -10.94 -8.41 15.04
CA HIS A 28 -11.55 -7.67 16.14
C HIS A 28 -10.81 -7.89 17.48
N GLU A 29 -10.36 -9.11 17.72
CA GLU A 29 -9.60 -9.50 18.92
C GLU A 29 -8.12 -9.06 18.86
N GLY A 30 -7.68 -8.47 17.74
CA GLY A 30 -6.30 -8.00 17.57
C GLY A 30 -5.30 -9.14 17.39
N ALA A 31 -5.68 -10.22 16.72
CA ALA A 31 -4.73 -11.27 16.37
C ALA A 31 -3.61 -10.70 15.50
N VAL A 32 -2.35 -10.98 15.87
CA VAL A 32 -1.14 -10.47 15.21
C VAL A 32 -0.97 -11.00 13.77
N ALA A 33 -1.60 -12.13 13.45
CA ALA A 33 -1.63 -12.70 12.11
C ALA A 33 -2.91 -13.53 11.87
N PRO A 34 -4.07 -12.91 11.57
CA PRO A 34 -5.34 -13.62 11.39
C PRO A 34 -5.35 -14.43 10.09
N GLN A 35 -5.61 -15.74 10.12
CA GLN A 35 -5.36 -16.62 8.96
C GLN A 35 -6.11 -16.15 7.71
N THR A 36 -5.44 -16.18 6.56
CA THR A 36 -6.04 -15.81 5.27
C THR A 36 -7.22 -16.71 4.94
N VAL A 37 -8.23 -16.11 4.32
CA VAL A 37 -9.46 -16.78 3.89
C VAL A 37 -9.63 -16.56 2.40
N GLN A 38 -9.93 -17.62 1.66
CA GLN A 38 -10.43 -17.52 0.30
C GLN A 38 -11.96 -17.60 0.37
N ALA A 39 -12.64 -16.53 -0.02
CA ALA A 39 -14.10 -16.47 -0.04
C ALA A 39 -14.58 -15.63 -1.23
N GLY A 40 -15.70 -16.03 -1.82
CA GLY A 40 -16.36 -15.23 -2.86
C GLY A 40 -16.88 -13.89 -2.32
N ALA A 41 -16.94 -12.87 -3.18
CA ALA A 41 -17.47 -11.55 -2.81
C ALA A 41 -18.92 -11.62 -2.27
N GLU A 42 -19.73 -12.54 -2.80
CA GLU A 42 -21.10 -12.81 -2.34
C GLU A 42 -21.13 -13.34 -0.90
N THR A 43 -20.24 -14.28 -0.56
CA THR A 43 -20.10 -14.83 0.79
C THR A 43 -19.69 -13.73 1.77
N VAL A 44 -18.69 -12.93 1.42
CA VAL A 44 -18.25 -11.79 2.24
C VAL A 44 -19.38 -10.79 2.47
N GLY A 45 -20.11 -10.43 1.41
CA GLY A 45 -21.27 -9.55 1.49
C GLY A 45 -22.35 -10.08 2.44
N THR A 46 -22.65 -11.38 2.34
CA THR A 46 -23.65 -12.04 3.19
C THR A 46 -23.24 -12.05 4.67
N VAL A 47 -21.97 -12.38 4.97
CA VAL A 47 -21.45 -12.35 6.35
C VAL A 47 -21.58 -10.94 6.93
N CYS A 48 -21.18 -9.92 6.16
CA CYS A 48 -21.28 -8.53 6.57
C CYS A 48 -22.74 -8.12 6.84
N GLU A 49 -23.68 -8.48 5.96
CA GLU A 49 -25.10 -8.17 6.13
C GLU A 49 -25.68 -8.83 7.39
N VAL A 50 -25.40 -10.12 7.61
CA VAL A 50 -25.89 -10.87 8.78
C VAL A 50 -25.34 -10.26 10.08
N LEU A 51 -24.04 -9.94 10.13
CA LEU A 51 -23.42 -9.30 11.29
C LEU A 51 -24.02 -7.91 11.54
N ALA A 52 -24.15 -7.10 10.50
CA ALA A 52 -24.72 -5.75 10.60
C ALA A 52 -26.18 -5.78 11.10
N ALA A 53 -27.00 -6.67 10.56
CA ALA A 53 -28.40 -6.81 10.98
C ALA A 53 -28.52 -7.24 12.46
N ARG A 54 -27.68 -8.18 12.90
CA ARG A 54 -27.66 -8.64 14.30
C ARG A 54 -27.16 -7.56 15.26
N LEU A 55 -26.07 -6.86 14.92
CA LEU A 55 -25.55 -5.74 15.70
C LEU A 55 -26.59 -4.63 15.84
N ALA A 56 -27.26 -4.25 14.74
CA ALA A 56 -28.34 -3.28 14.77
C ALA A 56 -29.49 -3.71 15.69
N GLY A 57 -29.85 -5.00 15.67
CA GLY A 57 -30.84 -5.59 16.58
C GLY A 57 -30.42 -5.53 18.05
N MET A 58 -29.16 -5.89 18.37
CA MET A 58 -28.64 -5.85 19.74
C MET A 58 -28.61 -4.42 20.29
N ILE A 59 -28.13 -3.46 19.50
CA ILE A 59 -28.10 -2.04 19.87
C ILE A 59 -29.53 -1.53 20.06
N ALA A 60 -30.46 -1.92 19.20
CA ALA A 60 -31.87 -1.53 19.27
C ALA A 60 -32.52 -1.99 20.58
N VAL A 61 -32.25 -3.24 21.00
CA VAL A 61 -32.70 -3.76 22.30
C VAL A 61 -32.06 -2.96 23.44
N ALA A 62 -30.74 -2.76 23.42
CA ALA A 62 -30.03 -2.04 24.48
C ALA A 62 -30.48 -0.57 24.63
N GLN A 63 -30.80 0.09 23.52
CA GLN A 63 -31.24 1.49 23.49
C GLN A 63 -32.77 1.65 23.57
N ASN A 64 -33.53 0.55 23.61
CA ASN A 64 -34.99 0.53 23.55
C ASN A 64 -35.56 1.33 22.37
N VAL A 65 -35.04 1.07 21.16
CA VAL A 65 -35.47 1.68 19.90
C VAL A 65 -35.70 0.63 18.82
N HIS A 66 -36.33 1.01 17.71
CA HIS A 66 -36.46 0.13 16.54
C HIS A 66 -35.12 -0.02 15.79
N PRO A 67 -34.75 -1.20 15.26
CA PRO A 67 -33.51 -1.42 14.50
C PRO A 67 -33.29 -0.43 13.36
N ASN A 68 -34.31 -0.10 12.57
CA ASN A 68 -34.21 0.91 11.52
C ASN A 68 -33.76 2.30 12.02
N LYS A 69 -34.08 2.64 13.28
CA LYS A 69 -33.62 3.90 13.90
C LYS A 69 -32.13 3.84 14.22
N VAL A 70 -31.61 2.68 14.61
CA VAL A 70 -30.17 2.44 14.78
C VAL A 70 -29.46 2.54 13.44
N VAL A 71 -29.95 1.83 12.41
CA VAL A 71 -29.37 1.87 11.05
C VAL A 71 -29.36 3.29 10.49
N ALA A 72 -30.46 4.03 10.64
CA ALA A 72 -30.54 5.43 10.20
C ALA A 72 -29.56 6.34 10.97
N LYS A 73 -29.39 6.11 12.28
CA LYS A 73 -28.43 6.86 13.11
C LYS A 73 -26.99 6.57 12.70
N LEU A 74 -26.63 5.29 12.54
CA LEU A 74 -25.31 4.88 12.05
C LEU A 74 -25.06 5.43 10.65
N SER A 75 -26.02 5.31 9.73
CA SER A 75 -25.91 5.89 8.37
C SER A 75 -25.71 7.39 8.37
N LYS A 76 -26.34 8.10 9.30
CA LYS A 76 -26.12 9.54 9.50
C LYS A 76 -24.73 9.81 10.05
N GLN A 77 -24.31 9.04 11.07
CA GLN A 77 -23.01 9.18 11.71
C GLN A 77 -21.87 8.90 10.73
N VAL A 78 -21.94 7.84 9.93
CA VAL A 78 -20.99 7.58 8.81
C VAL A 78 -20.83 8.79 7.88
N ARG A 79 -21.88 9.60 7.68
CA ARG A 79 -21.82 10.78 6.79
C ARG A 79 -21.32 12.03 7.50
N THR A 80 -21.58 12.18 8.80
CA THR A 80 -21.34 13.43 9.54
C THR A 80 -20.12 13.38 10.43
N ASP A 81 -19.78 12.20 10.92
CA ASP A 81 -18.68 11.91 11.83
C ASP A 81 -18.25 10.44 11.66
N PRO A 82 -17.51 10.13 10.57
CA PRO A 82 -17.03 8.78 10.31
C PRO A 82 -16.10 8.24 11.40
N GLY A 83 -15.32 9.11 12.06
CA GLY A 83 -14.35 8.74 13.11
C GLY A 83 -15.04 8.24 14.39
N GLY A 84 -16.23 8.75 14.71
CA GLY A 84 -17.04 8.26 15.84
C GLY A 84 -17.60 6.83 15.69
N LEU A 85 -17.24 6.08 14.64
CA LEU A 85 -17.61 4.69 14.40
C LEU A 85 -16.39 3.78 14.37
N GLU A 86 -15.81 3.50 15.53
CA GLU A 86 -14.75 2.50 15.67
C GLU A 86 -15.35 1.08 15.69
N MET A 87 -14.94 0.22 14.75
CA MET A 87 -15.35 -1.20 14.72
C MET A 87 -14.44 -2.12 15.56
N SER A 88 -13.36 -1.57 16.11
CA SER A 88 -12.30 -2.32 16.79
C SER A 88 -11.95 -1.64 18.12
N ASP A 89 -11.56 -2.43 19.12
CA ASP A 89 -11.00 -1.87 20.35
C ASP A 89 -9.61 -1.27 20.05
N THR A 90 -9.52 0.06 20.09
CA THR A 90 -8.29 0.82 19.86
C THR A 90 -7.13 0.36 20.74
N ALA A 91 -7.41 -0.07 21.99
CA ALA A 91 -6.37 -0.59 22.87
C ALA A 91 -5.82 -1.95 22.39
N SER A 92 -6.71 -2.85 21.98
CA SER A 92 -6.34 -4.16 21.43
C SER A 92 -5.60 -4.04 20.09
N LEU A 93 -6.03 -3.14 19.20
CA LEU A 93 -5.31 -2.87 17.95
C LEU A 93 -3.91 -2.31 18.19
N ARG A 94 -3.77 -1.34 19.11
CA ARG A 94 -2.46 -0.77 19.47
C ARG A 94 -1.53 -1.85 20.02
N LYS A 95 -2.05 -2.73 20.88
CA LYS A 95 -1.29 -3.86 21.42
C LYS A 95 -0.84 -4.82 20.31
N ALA A 96 -1.75 -5.21 19.43
CA ALA A 96 -1.44 -6.08 18.28
C ALA A 96 -0.38 -5.47 17.36
N ALA A 97 -0.47 -4.16 17.08
CA ALA A 97 0.50 -3.44 16.27
C ALA A 97 1.89 -3.42 16.94
N ILE A 98 1.97 -3.18 18.24
CA ILE A 98 3.24 -3.21 19.00
C ILE A 98 3.83 -4.63 18.99
N GLU A 99 3.03 -5.67 19.19
CA GLU A 99 3.47 -7.07 19.14
C GLU A 99 4.02 -7.42 17.76
N ALA A 100 3.29 -7.10 16.68
CA ALA A 100 3.71 -7.32 15.29
C ALA A 100 4.96 -6.50 14.90
N ALA A 101 5.09 -5.29 15.44
CA ALA A 101 6.24 -4.42 15.20
C ALA A 101 7.49 -4.89 15.95
N SER A 102 7.32 -5.49 17.13
CA SER A 102 8.40 -5.98 17.98
C SER A 102 8.88 -7.40 17.63
N ASP A 103 8.15 -8.11 16.77
CA ASP A 103 8.53 -9.45 16.32
C ASP A 103 9.77 -9.38 15.39
N GLN A 104 10.88 -9.97 15.84
CA GLN A 104 12.15 -9.98 15.10
C GLN A 104 12.07 -10.75 13.78
N SER A 105 11.23 -11.78 13.69
CA SER A 105 11.05 -12.55 12.47
C SER A 105 10.30 -11.74 11.41
N LEU A 106 9.26 -11.00 11.82
CA LEU A 106 8.54 -10.07 10.95
C LEU A 106 9.41 -8.87 10.56
N GLN A 107 10.21 -8.35 11.49
CA GLN A 107 11.17 -7.29 11.20
C GLN A 107 12.18 -7.74 10.13
N LYS A 108 12.76 -8.94 10.27
CA LYS A 108 13.65 -9.50 9.26
C LYS A 108 12.95 -9.65 7.91
N LEU A 109 11.69 -10.09 7.90
CA LEU A 109 10.90 -10.24 6.68
C LEU A 109 10.69 -8.90 5.95
N ARG A 110 10.40 -7.82 6.68
CA ARG A 110 10.29 -6.46 6.11
C ARG A 110 11.61 -6.02 5.47
N VAL A 111 12.72 -6.18 6.20
CA VAL A 111 14.05 -5.79 5.72
C VAL A 111 14.46 -6.61 4.49
N ASP A 112 14.23 -7.93 4.50
CA ASP A 112 14.53 -8.81 3.37
C ASP A 112 13.70 -8.45 2.13
N ALA A 113 12.41 -8.13 2.31
CA ALA A 113 11.52 -7.68 1.23
C ALA A 113 12.00 -6.38 0.60
N LEU A 114 12.27 -5.36 1.43
CA LEU A 114 12.74 -4.07 0.96
C LEU A 114 14.09 -4.21 0.22
N ASN A 115 15.06 -4.92 0.81
CA ASN A 115 16.36 -5.14 0.19
C ASN A 115 16.28 -5.92 -1.12
N THR A 116 15.42 -6.95 -1.19
CA THR A 116 15.24 -7.74 -2.41
C THR A 116 14.65 -6.88 -3.53
N LEU A 117 13.66 -6.03 -3.22
CA LEU A 117 13.06 -5.13 -4.20
C LEU A 117 14.04 -4.06 -4.68
N MET A 118 14.76 -3.42 -3.76
CA MET A 118 15.77 -2.43 -4.11
C MET A 118 16.87 -3.05 -4.99
N TYR A 119 17.32 -4.26 -4.65
CA TYR A 119 18.30 -5.00 -5.47
C TYR A 119 17.76 -5.29 -6.88
N ALA A 120 16.55 -5.83 -6.99
CA ALA A 120 15.94 -6.15 -8.28
C ALA A 120 15.76 -4.89 -9.14
N MET A 121 15.27 -3.80 -8.54
CA MET A 121 15.05 -2.53 -9.21
C MET A 121 16.36 -1.88 -9.67
N HIS A 122 17.40 -1.93 -8.83
CA HIS A 122 18.74 -1.45 -9.18
C HIS A 122 19.29 -2.16 -10.42
N TRP A 123 19.31 -3.49 -10.42
CA TRP A 123 19.89 -4.25 -11.53
C TRP A 123 19.05 -4.16 -12.80
N SER A 124 17.72 -4.10 -12.70
CA SER A 124 16.85 -3.83 -13.84
C SER A 124 17.16 -2.45 -14.43
N ALA A 125 17.30 -1.41 -13.61
CA ALA A 125 17.63 -0.06 -14.06
C ALA A 125 19.01 0.02 -14.72
N VAL A 126 20.05 -0.58 -14.12
CA VAL A 126 21.42 -0.60 -14.67
C VAL A 126 21.45 -1.25 -16.05
N ARG A 127 20.79 -2.39 -16.22
CA ARG A 127 20.74 -3.10 -17.50
C ARG A 127 19.95 -2.32 -18.55
N LEU A 128 18.83 -1.72 -18.15
CA LEU A 128 18.02 -0.88 -19.04
C LEU A 128 18.78 0.37 -19.50
N GLY A 129 19.53 1.02 -18.59
CA GLY A 129 20.40 2.14 -18.92
C GLY A 129 21.50 1.72 -19.90
N ALA A 130 22.17 0.60 -19.65
CA ALA A 130 23.18 0.06 -20.56
C ALA A 130 22.61 -0.30 -21.95
N LEU A 131 21.37 -0.81 -22.02
CA LEU A 131 20.68 -1.04 -23.29
C LEU A 131 20.42 0.29 -24.02
N GLY A 132 19.99 1.32 -23.31
CA GLY A 132 19.84 2.68 -23.85
C GLY A 132 21.15 3.20 -24.43
N ASP A 133 22.25 3.11 -23.67
CA ASP A 133 23.58 3.58 -24.09
C ASP A 133 24.09 2.83 -25.32
N GLN A 134 23.96 1.50 -25.36
CA GLN A 134 24.35 0.67 -26.50
C GLN A 134 23.57 1.01 -27.78
N ARG A 135 22.36 1.57 -27.62
CA ARG A 135 21.49 1.97 -28.73
C ARG A 135 21.55 3.46 -29.01
N SER A 136 22.56 4.18 -28.52
CA SER A 136 22.79 5.59 -28.82
C SER A 136 22.63 5.87 -30.32
N GLY A 137 21.75 6.82 -30.66
CA GLY A 137 21.39 7.17 -32.04
C GLY A 137 20.05 6.60 -32.53
N ASN A 138 19.45 5.65 -31.81
CA ASN A 138 18.07 5.22 -32.04
C ASN A 138 17.08 6.07 -31.23
N SER A 139 15.85 6.24 -31.71
CA SER A 139 14.82 7.05 -31.07
C SER A 139 14.45 6.57 -29.66
N GLU A 140 14.45 5.26 -29.45
CA GLU A 140 14.07 4.60 -28.20
C GLU A 140 15.15 4.62 -27.12
N ALA A 141 16.40 4.93 -27.46
CA ALA A 141 17.51 4.94 -26.51
C ALA A 141 17.24 5.91 -25.34
N SER A 142 16.73 7.10 -25.65
CA SER A 142 16.37 8.11 -24.65
C SER A 142 15.24 7.65 -23.71
N ILE A 143 14.33 6.80 -24.19
CA ILE A 143 13.22 6.24 -23.40
C ILE A 143 13.77 5.24 -22.38
N PHE A 144 14.65 4.32 -22.82
CA PHE A 144 15.27 3.36 -21.89
C PHE A 144 16.10 4.05 -20.82
N VAL A 145 16.90 5.05 -21.19
CA VAL A 145 17.67 5.85 -20.22
C VAL A 145 16.75 6.61 -19.26
N ALA A 146 15.65 7.19 -19.74
CA ALA A 146 14.69 7.89 -18.89
C ALA A 146 14.07 6.96 -17.83
N VAL A 147 13.57 5.79 -18.24
CA VAL A 147 12.99 4.80 -17.31
C VAL A 147 14.03 4.29 -16.33
N ALA A 148 15.26 4.01 -16.80
CA ALA A 148 16.37 3.58 -15.95
C ALA A 148 16.70 4.63 -14.88
N ASN A 149 16.76 5.92 -15.26
CA ASN A 149 17.05 7.02 -14.34
C ASN A 149 15.96 7.20 -13.28
N VAL A 150 14.68 7.08 -13.67
CA VAL A 150 13.57 7.13 -12.70
C VAL A 150 13.66 5.96 -11.72
N ALA A 151 13.86 4.73 -12.22
CA ALA A 151 13.95 3.54 -11.39
C ALA A 151 15.16 3.58 -10.43
N ILE A 152 16.36 3.95 -10.91
CA ILE A 152 17.55 3.98 -10.04
C ILE A 152 17.45 5.10 -9.00
N THR A 153 16.85 6.25 -9.33
CA THR A 153 16.64 7.34 -8.38
C THR A 153 15.62 6.97 -7.32
N ALA A 154 14.51 6.31 -7.71
CA ALA A 154 13.54 5.76 -6.77
C ALA A 154 14.18 4.75 -5.81
N GLN A 155 15.07 3.89 -6.32
CA GLN A 155 15.80 2.92 -5.50
C GLN A 155 16.69 3.63 -4.46
N GLN A 156 17.45 4.64 -4.89
CA GLN A 156 18.32 5.40 -4.01
C GLN A 156 17.54 6.20 -2.95
N LEU A 157 16.36 6.72 -3.29
CA LEU A 157 15.47 7.37 -2.32
C LEU A 157 14.95 6.37 -1.28
N ALA A 158 14.54 5.17 -1.71
CA ALA A 158 14.09 4.11 -0.80
C ALA A 158 15.22 3.63 0.13
N GLU A 159 16.43 3.48 -0.39
CA GLU A 159 17.61 3.12 0.41
C GLU A 159 17.97 4.22 1.42
N GLY A 160 17.95 5.49 0.98
CA GLY A 160 18.14 6.63 1.87
C GLY A 160 17.08 6.69 2.97
N ALA A 161 15.82 6.43 2.65
CA ALA A 161 14.73 6.39 3.61
C ALA A 161 14.90 5.23 4.60
N ALA A 162 15.24 4.02 4.13
CA ALA A 162 15.48 2.85 4.96
C ALA A 162 16.62 3.11 5.98
N ASN A 163 17.73 3.69 5.53
CA ASN A 163 18.83 4.07 6.41
C ASN A 163 18.39 5.09 7.48
N LEU A 164 17.53 6.04 7.13
CA LEU A 164 16.98 7.00 8.10
C LEU A 164 16.00 6.34 9.08
N VAL A 165 15.23 5.34 8.66
CA VAL A 165 14.39 4.52 9.55
C VAL A 165 15.25 3.76 10.55
N GLU A 166 16.35 3.14 10.12
CA GLU A 166 17.30 2.45 11.00
C GLU A 166 17.94 3.39 12.04
N LEU A 167 18.26 4.62 11.62
CA LEU A 167 18.78 5.68 12.49
C LEU A 167 17.69 6.35 13.35
N ARG A 168 16.43 5.91 13.25
CA ARG A 168 15.26 6.48 13.93
C ARG A 168 15.00 7.96 13.61
N ASN A 169 15.44 8.41 12.43
CA ASN A 169 15.17 9.74 11.91
C ASN A 169 13.88 9.72 11.07
N TYR A 170 12.76 9.43 11.73
CA TYR A 170 11.50 9.06 11.08
C TYR A 170 10.86 10.18 10.27
N TYR A 171 10.95 11.43 10.72
CA TYR A 171 10.45 12.56 9.94
C TYR A 171 11.21 12.69 8.62
N SER A 172 12.53 12.56 8.64
CA SER A 172 13.34 12.63 7.42
C SER A 172 13.09 11.44 6.51
N ALA A 173 12.90 10.24 7.08
CA ALA A 173 12.49 9.07 6.32
C ALA A 173 11.13 9.27 5.64
N ALA A 174 10.13 9.79 6.36
CA ALA A 174 8.80 10.10 5.82
C ALA A 174 8.85 11.18 4.73
N ALA A 175 9.75 12.16 4.85
CA ALA A 175 9.97 13.15 3.80
C ALA A 175 10.51 12.51 2.50
N LEU A 176 11.41 11.53 2.60
CA LEU A 176 11.88 10.76 1.44
C LEU A 176 10.82 9.79 0.90
N ALA A 177 10.04 9.14 1.76
CA ALA A 177 8.90 8.31 1.36
C ALA A 177 7.89 9.13 0.54
N ARG A 178 7.61 10.36 0.96
CA ARG A 178 6.81 11.30 0.18
C ARG A 178 7.42 11.60 -1.19
N GLN A 179 8.74 11.74 -1.32
CA GLN A 179 9.35 11.88 -2.65
C GLN A 179 9.14 10.62 -3.49
N LEU A 180 9.30 9.43 -2.90
CA LEU A 180 9.09 8.14 -3.56
C LEU A 180 7.69 8.00 -4.16
N VAL A 181 6.65 8.52 -3.50
CA VAL A 181 5.27 8.59 -4.03
C VAL A 181 5.20 9.32 -5.38
N GLU A 182 6.00 10.37 -5.62
CA GLU A 182 6.01 11.03 -6.93
C GLU A 182 6.64 10.16 -8.02
N PHE A 183 7.66 9.36 -7.66
CA PHE A 183 8.28 8.40 -8.57
C PHE A 183 7.32 7.26 -8.91
N GLU A 184 6.49 6.83 -7.96
CA GLU A 184 5.40 5.89 -8.19
C GLU A 184 4.41 6.44 -9.23
N TYR A 185 3.95 7.67 -9.07
CA TYR A 185 3.01 8.28 -10.02
C TYR A 185 3.63 8.44 -11.40
N LEU A 186 4.89 8.84 -11.46
CA LEU A 186 5.59 8.99 -12.73
C LEU A 186 5.80 7.64 -13.44
N MET A 187 6.21 6.60 -12.71
CA MET A 187 6.41 5.27 -13.29
C MET A 187 5.09 4.65 -13.73
N TRP A 188 4.02 4.83 -12.97
CA TRP A 188 2.67 4.45 -13.39
C TRP A 188 2.24 5.20 -14.65
N ALA A 189 2.47 6.51 -14.72
CA ALA A 189 2.14 7.33 -15.89
C ALA A 189 2.89 6.89 -17.15
N PHE A 190 4.13 6.40 -16.99
CA PHE A 190 4.88 5.80 -18.09
C PHE A 190 4.32 4.44 -18.49
N ASP A 191 3.93 3.60 -17.53
CA ASP A 191 3.30 2.31 -17.81
C ASP A 191 1.95 2.48 -18.53
N ASP A 192 1.13 3.43 -18.09
CA ASP A 192 -0.17 3.76 -18.68
C ASP A 192 -0.04 4.23 -20.14
N ASP A 193 0.90 5.14 -20.41
CA ASP A 193 1.20 5.61 -21.76
C ASP A 193 2.72 5.60 -22.03
N PRO A 194 3.28 4.49 -22.54
CA PRO A 194 4.71 4.39 -22.84
C PRO A 194 5.19 5.39 -23.90
N SER A 195 4.30 5.90 -24.76
CA SER A 195 4.66 6.87 -25.79
C SER A 195 4.98 8.26 -25.21
N SER A 196 4.46 8.54 -24.00
CA SER A 196 4.65 9.81 -23.30
C SER A 196 6.03 9.97 -22.64
N ILE A 197 6.83 8.91 -22.54
CA ILE A 197 8.15 8.94 -21.88
C ILE A 197 9.11 9.90 -22.58
N GLY A 198 9.12 9.89 -23.92
CA GLY A 198 9.96 10.79 -24.71
C GLY A 198 9.58 12.26 -24.48
N ASP A 199 8.28 12.55 -24.38
CA ASP A 199 7.76 13.88 -24.07
C ASP A 199 8.17 14.33 -22.66
N TRP A 200 8.09 13.45 -21.65
CA TRP A 200 8.60 13.75 -20.32
C TRP A 200 10.11 14.03 -20.32
N ALA A 201 10.90 13.17 -20.96
CA ALA A 201 12.35 13.27 -20.96
C ALA A 201 12.85 14.56 -21.62
N GLN A 202 12.11 15.08 -22.61
CA GLN A 202 12.45 16.29 -23.35
C GLN A 202 11.72 17.55 -22.87
N SER A 203 10.82 17.40 -21.89
CA SER A 203 10.01 18.51 -21.38
C SER A 203 10.87 19.61 -20.74
N ASP A 204 10.42 20.85 -20.88
CA ASP A 204 10.93 21.95 -20.07
C ASP A 204 10.24 21.98 -18.69
N ARG A 205 10.57 22.98 -17.89
CA ARG A 205 10.01 23.11 -16.54
C ARG A 205 8.49 23.32 -16.54
N GLU A 206 7.98 24.20 -17.41
CA GLU A 206 6.56 24.55 -17.44
C GLU A 206 5.72 23.35 -17.89
N ALA A 207 6.19 22.63 -18.91
CA ALA A 207 5.59 21.40 -19.39
C ALA A 207 5.58 20.30 -18.32
N ARG A 208 6.64 20.19 -17.49
CA ARG A 208 6.66 19.29 -16.32
C ARG A 208 5.62 19.65 -15.28
N GLU A 209 5.57 20.91 -14.86
CA GLU A 209 4.61 21.37 -13.85
C GLU A 209 3.16 21.16 -14.31
N LEU A 210 2.87 21.38 -15.60
CA LEU A 210 1.53 21.24 -16.17
C LEU A 210 1.08 19.79 -16.36
N ARG A 211 1.94 18.91 -16.89
CA ARG A 211 1.54 17.55 -17.35
C ARG A 211 2.03 16.40 -16.46
N TRP A 212 3.06 16.66 -15.67
CA TRP A 212 3.82 15.64 -14.95
C TRP A 212 3.88 15.89 -13.44
N SER A 213 3.18 16.92 -12.94
CA SER A 213 2.97 17.09 -11.52
C SER A 213 2.05 15.98 -10.97
N PRO A 214 2.18 15.63 -9.67
CA PRO A 214 1.29 14.66 -9.04
C PRO A 214 -0.19 14.96 -9.32
N ARG A 215 -0.60 16.22 -9.19
CA ARG A 215 -1.98 16.67 -9.46
C ARG A 215 -2.43 16.40 -10.90
N ALA A 216 -1.54 16.55 -11.88
CA ALA A 216 -1.87 16.28 -13.27
C ALA A 216 -2.05 14.77 -13.52
N ILE A 217 -1.16 13.95 -12.95
CA ILE A 217 -1.22 12.48 -13.06
C ILE A 217 -2.48 11.92 -12.38
N TYR A 218 -2.82 12.44 -11.19
CA TYR A 218 -4.08 12.15 -10.49
C TYR A 218 -5.36 12.48 -11.25
N GLY A 219 -5.27 13.38 -12.24
CA GLY A 219 -6.40 13.75 -13.06
C GLY A 219 -6.62 12.82 -14.25
N ARG A 220 -5.72 11.87 -14.51
CA ARG A 220 -5.81 10.96 -15.65
C ARG A 220 -6.89 9.91 -15.41
N ASP A 221 -7.64 9.56 -16.46
CA ASP A 221 -8.63 8.50 -16.38
C ASP A 221 -7.94 7.16 -16.08
N GLY A 222 -8.59 6.31 -15.27
CA GLY A 222 -8.07 4.98 -14.94
C GLY A 222 -6.98 4.95 -13.86
N ASN A 223 -6.60 6.09 -13.28
CA ASN A 223 -5.68 6.06 -12.13
C ASN A 223 -6.35 5.48 -10.88
N GLU A 224 -5.62 4.64 -10.16
CA GLU A 224 -6.08 4.06 -8.90
C GLU A 224 -5.62 4.88 -7.67
N PHE A 225 -4.79 5.90 -7.90
CA PHE A 225 -4.22 6.70 -6.82
C PHE A 225 -5.25 7.64 -6.21
N ARG A 226 -5.47 7.53 -4.90
CA ARG A 226 -6.36 8.45 -4.21
C ARG A 226 -5.62 9.72 -3.86
N ARG A 227 -6.25 10.87 -4.14
CA ARG A 227 -5.74 12.18 -3.72
C ARG A 227 -5.48 12.26 -2.20
N SER A 228 -6.26 11.52 -1.40
CA SER A 228 -6.08 11.40 0.05
C SER A 228 -4.70 10.86 0.42
N ASP A 229 -4.15 9.95 -0.38
CA ASP A 229 -2.96 9.20 -0.03
C ASP A 229 -1.72 10.08 -0.16
N TYR A 230 -1.61 10.91 -1.19
CA TYR A 230 -0.55 11.93 -1.26
C TYR A 230 -0.75 13.06 -0.27
N GLY A 231 -1.99 13.49 -0.03
CA GLY A 231 -2.28 14.47 1.02
C GLY A 231 -1.75 14.00 2.38
N ARG A 232 -1.93 12.72 2.70
CA ARG A 232 -1.42 12.08 3.90
C ARG A 232 0.11 12.10 3.98
N HIS A 233 0.82 11.78 2.91
CA HIS A 233 2.29 11.84 2.89
C HIS A 233 2.81 13.29 3.01
N CYS A 234 2.08 14.26 2.45
CA CYS A 234 2.36 15.67 2.66
C CYS A 234 2.20 16.07 4.13
N GLU A 235 1.16 15.59 4.80
CA GLU A 235 0.94 15.83 6.24
C GLU A 235 2.04 15.17 7.10
N GLN A 236 2.53 13.98 6.74
CA GLN A 236 3.48 13.23 7.57
C GLN A 236 4.93 13.67 7.43
N GLY A 237 5.40 13.92 6.20
CA GLY A 237 6.80 14.22 5.92
C GLY A 237 7.02 15.38 4.96
N GLY A 238 5.98 15.84 4.26
CA GLY A 238 6.11 16.95 3.30
C GLY A 238 6.09 18.34 3.94
N HIS A 239 5.43 18.48 5.10
CA HIS A 239 5.24 19.75 5.79
C HIS A 239 5.41 19.57 7.31
N PRO A 240 5.82 20.62 8.05
CA PRO A 240 5.94 20.58 9.51
C PRO A 240 4.56 20.66 10.18
N THR A 241 3.67 19.73 9.87
CA THR A 241 2.32 19.66 10.44
C THR A 241 2.37 19.05 11.85
N PRO A 242 1.34 19.24 12.68
CA PRO A 242 1.27 18.57 13.97
C PRO A 242 1.34 17.05 13.91
N VAL A 243 0.90 16.43 12.79
CA VAL A 243 1.00 14.97 12.58
C VAL A 243 2.45 14.59 12.27
N GLY A 244 3.08 15.27 11.32
CA GLY A 244 4.47 14.98 10.95
C GLY A 244 5.48 15.26 12.07
N VAL A 245 5.31 16.35 12.81
CA VAL A 245 6.20 16.70 13.94
C VAL A 245 6.25 15.61 15.01
N GLN A 246 5.17 14.82 15.18
CA GLN A 246 5.17 13.71 16.12
C GLN A 246 6.19 12.63 15.79
N LEU A 247 6.53 12.44 14.51
CA LEU A 247 7.59 11.51 14.08
C LEU A 247 8.98 11.94 14.58
N SER A 248 9.14 13.19 15.02
CA SER A 248 10.39 13.72 15.58
C SER A 248 10.43 13.66 17.12
N LEU A 249 9.34 13.28 17.79
CA LEU A 249 9.27 13.27 19.24
C LEU A 249 9.81 11.94 19.80
N PRO A 250 10.60 11.96 20.89
CA PRO A 250 11.10 10.75 21.51
C PRO A 250 9.99 10.05 22.30
N ASP A 251 9.45 8.96 21.75
CA ASP A 251 8.58 8.02 22.45
C ASP A 251 9.06 6.57 22.17
N PRO A 252 9.59 5.84 23.17
CA PRO A 252 10.15 4.50 22.98
C PRO A 252 9.16 3.46 22.45
N ASP A 253 7.91 3.48 22.93
CA ASP A 253 6.89 2.50 22.55
C ASP A 253 6.32 2.82 21.16
N HIS A 254 6.24 4.11 20.84
CA HIS A 254 5.84 4.58 19.51
C HIS A 254 6.93 4.31 18.46
N SER A 255 8.21 4.38 18.86
CA SER A 255 9.37 4.23 17.98
C SER A 255 9.40 2.89 17.24
N THR A 256 9.09 1.77 17.92
CA THR A 256 9.09 0.44 17.29
C THR A 256 7.97 0.29 16.26
N THR A 257 6.79 0.82 16.58
CA THR A 257 5.65 0.78 15.66
C THR A 257 5.88 1.65 14.43
N ILE A 258 6.41 2.88 14.63
CA ILE A 258 6.78 3.79 13.53
C ILE A 258 7.83 3.15 12.63
N PHE A 259 8.85 2.51 13.21
CA PHE A 259 9.87 1.78 12.46
C PHE A 259 9.25 0.75 11.52
N ALA A 260 8.38 -0.11 12.04
CA ALA A 260 7.75 -1.17 11.26
C ALA A 260 6.77 -0.62 10.20
N LEU A 261 6.01 0.42 10.52
CA LEU A 261 5.07 1.06 9.60
C LEU A 261 5.80 1.78 8.45
N LEU A 262 6.89 2.51 8.73
CA LEU A 262 7.67 3.16 7.68
C LEU A 262 8.37 2.16 6.77
N LEU A 263 8.88 1.05 7.29
CA LEU A 263 9.40 -0.02 6.42
C LEU A 263 8.30 -0.61 5.54
N GLY A 264 7.12 -0.88 6.10
CA GLY A 264 5.96 -1.36 5.34
C GLY A 264 5.55 -0.39 4.23
N ASP A 265 5.50 0.90 4.53
CA ASP A 265 5.19 1.99 3.59
C ASP A 265 6.21 2.03 2.43
N LEU A 266 7.51 1.98 2.74
CA LEU A 266 8.56 1.91 1.73
C LEU A 266 8.44 0.66 0.85
N ILE A 267 8.12 -0.50 1.42
CA ILE A 267 7.92 -1.75 0.67
C ILE A 267 6.73 -1.61 -0.29
N LEU A 268 5.62 -0.99 0.13
CA LEU A 268 4.45 -0.79 -0.72
C LEU A 268 4.78 0.12 -1.91
N HIS A 269 5.39 1.28 -1.66
CA HIS A 269 5.73 2.22 -2.72
C HIS A 269 6.78 1.65 -3.69
N ILE A 270 7.82 0.99 -3.18
CA ILE A 270 8.84 0.39 -4.03
C ILE A 270 8.28 -0.78 -4.85
N ALA A 271 7.36 -1.56 -4.28
CA ALA A 271 6.68 -2.64 -4.98
C ALA A 271 5.76 -2.12 -6.10
N ALA A 272 5.06 -1.01 -5.87
CA ALA A 272 4.22 -0.38 -6.88
C ALA A 272 5.04 0.20 -8.05
N ILE A 273 6.16 0.87 -7.74
CA ILE A 273 7.13 1.33 -8.75
C ILE A 273 7.67 0.14 -9.54
N TRP A 274 8.11 -0.92 -8.85
CA TRP A 274 8.60 -2.14 -9.48
C TRP A 274 7.57 -2.78 -10.39
N ALA A 275 6.32 -2.95 -9.93
CA ALA A 275 5.25 -3.54 -10.74
C ALA A 275 4.97 -2.72 -12.01
N SER A 276 4.88 -1.39 -11.86
CA SER A 276 4.68 -0.47 -13.00
C SER A 276 5.86 -0.55 -13.96
N GLN A 277 7.10 -0.58 -13.45
CA GLN A 277 8.29 -0.76 -14.26
C GLN A 277 8.25 -2.08 -15.03
N GLN A 278 7.98 -3.22 -14.38
CA GLN A 278 7.97 -4.53 -15.05
C GLN A 278 6.91 -4.61 -16.14
N SER A 279 5.71 -4.10 -15.88
CA SER A 279 4.65 -3.98 -16.90
C SER A 279 5.10 -3.09 -18.07
N LEU A 280 5.71 -1.95 -17.77
CA LEU A 280 6.22 -1.03 -18.76
C LEU A 280 7.30 -1.68 -19.64
N LEU A 281 8.24 -2.43 -19.05
CA LEU A 281 9.30 -3.11 -19.82
C LEU A 281 8.72 -4.11 -20.83
N VAL A 282 7.65 -4.83 -20.48
CA VAL A 282 6.94 -5.72 -21.41
C VAL A 282 6.32 -4.90 -22.56
N LYS A 283 5.65 -3.78 -22.24
CA LYS A 283 5.05 -2.89 -23.24
C LYS A 283 6.11 -2.28 -24.17
N LEU A 284 7.26 -1.86 -23.64
CA LEU A 284 8.37 -1.32 -24.43
C LEU A 284 9.01 -2.39 -25.32
N ALA A 285 9.14 -3.62 -24.82
CA ALA A 285 9.63 -4.73 -25.65
C ALA A 285 8.71 -4.95 -26.86
N GLN A 286 7.39 -4.95 -26.65
CA GLN A 286 6.42 -5.06 -27.73
C GLN A 286 6.46 -3.85 -28.68
N LEU A 287 6.49 -2.64 -28.14
CA LEU A 287 6.47 -1.40 -28.91
C LEU A 287 7.67 -1.26 -29.86
N PHE A 288 8.85 -1.68 -29.41
CA PHE A 288 10.09 -1.57 -30.18
C PHE A 288 10.59 -2.89 -30.78
N GLY A 289 9.80 -3.97 -30.67
CA GLY A 289 10.10 -5.27 -31.29
C GLY A 289 11.29 -6.01 -30.67
N PHE A 290 11.48 -5.90 -29.36
CA PHE A 290 12.45 -6.71 -28.62
C PHE A 290 11.83 -8.02 -28.12
N GLU A 291 12.66 -9.06 -28.05
CA GLU A 291 12.37 -10.24 -27.21
C GLU A 291 12.25 -9.79 -25.75
N GLU A 292 11.18 -10.19 -25.05
CA GLU A 292 10.91 -9.80 -23.65
C GLU A 292 12.12 -10.07 -22.75
N SER A 293 12.79 -11.21 -22.92
CA SER A 293 13.98 -11.61 -22.14
C SER A 293 15.19 -10.68 -22.32
N THR A 294 15.18 -9.79 -23.31
CA THR A 294 16.23 -8.78 -23.53
C THR A 294 16.12 -7.65 -22.51
N ILE A 295 14.90 -7.36 -22.05
CA ILE A 295 14.58 -6.18 -21.23
C ILE A 295 14.08 -6.61 -19.84
N VAL A 296 13.27 -7.66 -19.78
CA VAL A 296 12.69 -8.21 -18.56
C VAL A 296 13.54 -9.38 -18.07
N HIS A 297 13.99 -9.29 -16.84
CA HIS A 297 14.81 -10.34 -16.23
C HIS A 297 13.95 -11.19 -15.28
N VAL A 298 13.60 -12.38 -15.77
CA VAL A 298 12.62 -13.27 -15.13
C VAL A 298 13.07 -13.70 -13.74
N ASP A 299 14.36 -13.99 -13.53
CA ASP A 299 14.88 -14.42 -12.24
C ASP A 299 14.73 -13.34 -11.15
N GLU A 300 15.09 -12.09 -11.45
CA GLU A 300 14.89 -10.97 -10.52
C GLU A 300 13.41 -10.67 -10.28
N ARG A 301 12.57 -10.76 -11.32
CA ARG A 301 11.11 -10.61 -11.22
C ARG A 301 10.50 -11.67 -10.31
N ASP A 302 10.88 -12.92 -10.50
CA ASP A 302 10.34 -14.04 -9.75
C ASP A 302 10.83 -14.01 -8.29
N ARG A 303 12.10 -13.62 -8.07
CA ARG A 303 12.65 -13.42 -6.72
C ARG A 303 11.94 -12.29 -5.98
N ALA A 304 11.74 -11.14 -6.63
CA ALA A 304 11.02 -10.01 -6.04
C ALA A 304 9.57 -10.37 -5.71
N ARG A 305 8.88 -11.06 -6.63
CA ARG A 305 7.51 -11.55 -6.42
C ARG A 305 7.43 -12.51 -5.23
N SER A 306 8.28 -13.54 -5.20
CA SER A 306 8.28 -14.54 -4.13
C SER A 306 8.53 -13.90 -2.76
N CYS A 307 9.45 -12.94 -2.69
CA CYS A 307 9.75 -12.23 -1.45
C CYS A 307 8.55 -11.36 -0.99
N LEU A 308 7.90 -10.66 -1.92
CA LEU A 308 6.70 -9.87 -1.64
C LEU A 308 5.51 -10.72 -1.21
N GLU A 309 5.29 -11.86 -1.86
CA GLU A 309 4.23 -12.82 -1.50
C GLU A 309 4.45 -13.33 -0.07
N SER A 310 5.69 -13.72 0.25
CA SER A 310 6.05 -14.17 1.60
C SER A 310 5.85 -13.05 2.64
N TRP A 311 6.28 -11.83 2.33
CA TRP A 311 6.03 -10.68 3.19
C TRP A 311 4.54 -10.43 3.43
N LYS A 312 3.72 -10.38 2.38
CA LYS A 312 2.26 -10.19 2.48
C LYS A 312 1.56 -11.32 3.23
N GLU A 313 2.05 -12.55 3.10
CA GLU A 313 1.45 -13.71 3.76
C GLU A 313 1.63 -13.66 5.28
N PHE A 314 2.82 -13.27 5.76
CA PHE A 314 3.20 -13.35 7.17
C PHE A 314 3.15 -12.02 7.92
N ASP A 315 3.49 -10.89 7.28
CA ASP A 315 3.51 -9.58 7.92
C ASP A 315 2.18 -8.86 7.72
N ARG A 316 1.29 -9.07 8.68
CA ARG A 316 -0.07 -8.52 8.66
C ARG A 316 -0.19 -7.19 9.41
N LEU A 317 0.93 -6.56 9.78
CA LEU A 317 0.91 -5.22 10.36
C LEU A 317 0.17 -4.24 9.45
N GLY A 318 0.34 -4.36 8.13
CA GLY A 318 -0.40 -3.59 7.13
C GLY A 318 -1.91 -3.83 7.16
N HIS A 319 -2.39 -5.02 7.53
CA HIS A 319 -3.82 -5.31 7.67
C HIS A 319 -4.39 -4.75 8.98
N ILE A 320 -3.63 -4.84 10.08
CA ILE A 320 -3.99 -4.28 11.39
C ILE A 320 -4.01 -2.75 11.33
N SER A 321 -3.13 -2.15 10.52
CA SER A 321 -3.10 -0.71 10.26
C SER A 321 -3.88 -0.29 9.02
N SER A 322 -4.43 -1.18 8.18
CA SER A 322 -5.14 -0.77 6.93
C SER A 322 -6.46 -0.04 7.15
N HIS A 323 -7.02 -0.08 8.37
CA HIS A 323 -8.10 0.83 8.78
C HIS A 323 -7.61 2.25 9.10
N TYR A 324 -6.30 2.41 9.24
CA TYR A 324 -5.61 3.61 9.63
C TYR A 324 -4.43 3.78 8.71
N SER A 325 -4.71 4.37 7.56
CA SER A 325 -3.71 5.16 6.88
C SER A 325 -3.26 6.33 7.81
N ASP A 326 -2.60 6.02 8.93
CA ASP A 326 -1.85 6.90 9.80
C ASP A 326 -0.66 6.12 10.44
N PRO A 327 0.60 6.37 10.04
CA PRO A 327 1.78 5.77 10.64
C PRO A 327 2.02 6.28 12.07
N THR A 328 1.25 7.27 12.54
CA THR A 328 1.26 7.69 13.94
C THR A 328 0.42 6.77 14.84
N GLY A 329 -0.33 5.81 14.28
CA GLY A 329 -1.14 4.87 15.07
C GLY A 329 -2.24 5.55 15.88
N ARG A 330 -2.64 6.77 15.50
CA ARG A 330 -3.79 7.46 16.09
C ARG A 330 -5.06 6.97 15.42
N VAL A 331 -5.97 6.51 16.26
CA VAL A 331 -7.40 6.46 15.97
C VAL A 331 -7.94 7.81 16.43
N GLU A 332 -8.35 8.66 15.47
CA GLU A 332 -9.15 9.87 15.75
C GLU A 332 -10.61 9.62 15.33
#